data_AF-A0A6B3H3F8-F1
#
_entry.id   AF-A0A6B3H3F8-F1
#
_cell.length_a   1.000
_cell.length_b   1.000
_cell.length_c   1.000
_cell.angle_alpha   90.00
_cell.angle_beta   90.00
_cell.angle_gamma   90.00
#
_symmetry.space_group_name_H-M   'P 1'
#
loop_
_entity.id
_entity.type
_entity.pdbx_description
1 polymer ?
#
loop_
_entity_poly.entity_id
_entity_poly.type
_entity_poly.pdbx_seq_one_letter_code
_entity_poly.pdbx_strand_id
1 'polypeptide(L)'
;ESVVDDQEGTGTKAAIPGYRVAGKTGTANRVDPVRGVYKGYTASFAGFAPADNPQITVYCAIQNPTKGSYFGGQICGPIYKQVMEFALKTLQTPPSGSKPPRLPVSFKPGE
;
A
#
# COMPACT_ATOMS: atom_id res chain seq x y z
N GLU A 1 -1.10 -1.62 9.63
CA GLU A 1 -1.42 -2.90 8.96
C GLU A 1 -2.88 -2.97 8.52
N SER A 2 -3.82 -2.36 9.24
CA SER A 2 -5.25 -2.33 8.88
C SER A 2 -5.55 -1.81 7.47
N VAL A 3 -4.70 -0.96 6.88
CA VAL A 3 -4.84 -0.55 5.47
C VAL A 3 -4.77 -1.73 4.50
N VAL A 4 -4.03 -2.79 4.85
CA VAL A 4 -3.76 -3.96 4.01
C VAL A 4 -4.54 -5.19 4.46
N ASP A 5 -4.78 -5.34 5.77
CA ASP A 5 -5.37 -6.56 6.36
C ASP A 5 -6.85 -6.41 6.77
N ASP A 6 -7.39 -5.18 6.80
CA ASP A 6 -8.80 -4.94 7.11
C ASP A 6 -9.65 -4.92 5.82
N GLN A 7 -10.91 -5.37 5.89
CA GLN A 7 -11.85 -5.29 4.76
C GLN A 7 -12.18 -3.85 4.37
N GLU A 8 -12.14 -2.93 5.32
CA GLU A 8 -12.27 -1.48 5.09
C GLU A 8 -10.95 -0.84 4.63
N GLY A 9 -9.87 -1.63 4.56
CA GLY A 9 -8.56 -1.22 4.11
C GLY A 9 -8.51 -0.90 2.62
N THR A 10 -7.91 0.24 2.27
CA THR A 10 -7.78 0.67 0.85
C THR A 10 -6.65 -0.05 0.10
N GLY A 11 -5.80 -0.79 0.81
CA GLY A 11 -4.57 -1.42 0.32
C GLY A 11 -4.58 -2.94 0.32
N THR A 12 -5.75 -3.58 0.40
CA THR A 12 -5.89 -5.05 0.50
C THR A 12 -5.17 -5.84 -0.58
N LYS A 13 -4.99 -5.27 -1.78
CA LYS A 13 -4.21 -5.88 -2.87
C LYS A 13 -2.70 -6.00 -2.60
N ALA A 14 -2.18 -5.33 -1.56
CA ALA A 14 -0.79 -5.40 -1.13
C ALA A 14 -0.53 -6.53 -0.12
N ALA A 15 -1.54 -7.33 0.25
CA ALA A 15 -1.39 -8.42 1.22
C ALA A 15 -0.50 -9.56 0.69
N ILE A 16 0.44 -9.99 1.54
CA ILE A 16 1.40 -11.06 1.25
C ILE A 16 1.18 -12.20 2.27
N PRO A 17 0.76 -13.40 1.84
CA PRO A 17 0.57 -14.52 2.74
C PRO A 17 1.83 -14.84 3.55
N GLY A 18 1.68 -15.01 4.87
CA GLY A 18 2.78 -15.31 5.79
C GLY A 18 3.56 -14.08 6.27
N TYR A 19 3.30 -12.89 5.73
CA TYR A 19 3.96 -11.65 6.15
C TYR A 19 2.96 -10.61 6.63
N ARG A 20 3.26 -10.00 7.76
CA ARG A 20 2.61 -8.78 8.21
C ARG A 20 3.08 -7.63 7.31
N VAL A 21 2.14 -6.93 6.68
CA VAL A 21 2.44 -5.81 5.78
C VAL A 21 1.87 -4.52 6.37
N ALA A 22 2.75 -3.56 6.62
CA ALA A 22 2.35 -2.20 6.94
C ALA A 22 2.52 -1.35 5.68
N GLY A 23 1.47 -0.62 5.29
CA GLY A 23 1.54 0.23 4.12
C GLY A 23 0.44 1.26 4.07
N LYS A 24 0.59 2.19 3.12
CA LYS A 24 -0.33 3.28 2.88
C LYS A 24 -0.49 3.52 1.38
N THR A 25 -1.75 3.66 0.98
CA THR A 25 -2.17 4.12 -0.34
C THR A 25 -2.06 5.65 -0.47
N GLY A 26 -1.65 6.12 -1.64
CA GLY A 26 -1.68 7.53 -2.01
C GLY A 26 -2.35 7.74 -3.36
N THR A 27 -3.14 8.81 -3.47
CA THR A 27 -3.77 9.25 -4.73
C THR A 27 -3.80 10.76 -4.69
N ALA A 28 -2.95 11.40 -5.48
CA ALA A 28 -2.78 12.86 -5.47
C ALA A 28 -3.22 13.45 -6.81
N ASN A 29 -3.94 14.58 -6.77
CA ASN A 29 -4.18 15.38 -7.97
C ASN A 29 -2.84 15.91 -8.50
N ARG A 30 -2.66 15.86 -9.81
CA ARG A 30 -1.51 16.47 -10.49
C ARG A 30 -1.87 17.86 -10.98
N VAL A 31 -0.91 18.79 -10.96
CA VAL A 31 -1.08 20.13 -11.54
C VAL A 31 -0.62 20.11 -13.00
N ASP A 32 -1.43 20.66 -13.90
CA ASP A 32 -1.02 21.06 -15.25
C ASP A 32 -0.15 22.32 -15.11
N PRO A 33 1.17 22.25 -15.38
CA PRO A 33 2.08 23.36 -15.11
C PRO A 33 1.84 24.56 -16.03
N VAL A 34 1.17 24.38 -17.17
CA VAL A 34 0.87 25.47 -18.12
C VAL A 34 -0.42 26.19 -17.72
N ARG A 35 -1.43 25.42 -17.30
CA ARG A 35 -2.77 25.97 -17.00
C ARG A 35 -2.99 26.28 -15.52
N GLY A 36 -2.16 25.77 -14.62
CA GLY A 36 -2.32 25.94 -13.17
C GLY A 36 -3.53 25.23 -12.58
N VAL A 37 -4.14 24.28 -13.31
CA VAL A 37 -5.32 23.52 -12.88
C VAL A 37 -4.97 22.07 -12.59
N TYR A 38 -5.80 21.37 -11.81
CA TYR A 38 -5.63 19.93 -11.64
C TYR A 38 -5.95 19.16 -12.91
N LYS A 39 -5.03 18.30 -13.35
CA LYS A 39 -5.21 17.42 -14.49
C LYS A 39 -4.44 16.11 -14.29
N GLY A 40 -5.20 15.03 -14.10
CA GLY A 40 -4.66 13.69 -13.89
C GLY A 40 -4.25 13.43 -12.44
N TYR A 41 -3.74 12.22 -12.19
CA TYR A 41 -3.45 11.73 -10.84
C TYR A 41 -2.05 11.13 -10.73
N THR A 42 -1.48 11.15 -9.53
CA THR A 42 -0.35 10.31 -9.15
C THR A 42 -0.87 9.24 -8.21
N ALA A 43 -0.80 7.98 -8.65
CA ALA A 43 -1.17 6.82 -7.86
C ALA A 43 0.07 6.28 -7.15
N SER A 44 -0.02 5.99 -5.85
CA SER A 44 1.13 5.47 -5.11
C SER A 44 0.75 4.47 -4.02
N PHE A 45 1.73 3.66 -3.63
CA PHE A 45 1.68 2.79 -2.47
C PHE A 45 3.08 2.73 -1.84
N ALA A 46 3.17 3.00 -0.55
CA ALA A 46 4.38 2.80 0.23
C ALA A 46 4.11 1.71 1.27
N GLY A 47 5.05 0.80 1.49
CA GLY A 47 4.93 -0.17 2.56
C GLY A 47 6.24 -0.86 2.91
N PHE A 48 6.23 -1.55 4.04
CA PHE A 48 7.32 -2.39 4.49
C PHE A 48 6.82 -3.73 5.01
N ALA A 49 7.69 -4.74 4.93
CA ALA A 49 7.45 -6.08 5.44
C ALA A 49 8.76 -6.75 5.89
N PRO A 50 8.73 -7.70 6.84
CA PRO A 50 7.62 -7.95 7.79
C PRO A 50 7.34 -6.73 8.69
N ALA A 51 6.09 -6.46 9.07
CA ALA A 51 5.78 -5.27 9.88
C ALA A 51 6.19 -5.42 11.36
N ASP A 52 6.29 -6.65 11.84
CA ASP A 52 6.75 -7.00 13.19
C ASP A 52 8.28 -6.98 13.34
N ASN A 53 9.01 -7.09 12.23
CA ASN A 53 10.46 -6.90 12.17
C ASN A 53 10.86 -6.35 10.79
N PRO A 54 10.77 -5.02 10.55
CA PRO A 54 10.94 -4.43 9.22
C PRO A 54 12.32 -4.68 8.62
N GLN A 55 12.35 -5.25 7.41
CA GLN A 55 13.58 -5.54 6.66
C GLN A 55 13.61 -4.83 5.31
N ILE A 56 12.47 -4.70 4.64
CA ILE A 56 12.37 -4.21 3.27
C ILE A 56 11.28 -3.14 3.19
N THR A 57 11.57 -2.02 2.53
CA THR A 57 10.59 -1.00 2.14
C THR A 57 10.47 -0.97 0.63
N VAL A 58 9.24 -0.93 0.12
CA VAL A 58 8.95 -0.74 -1.31
C VAL A 58 8.03 0.46 -1.48
N TYR A 59 8.38 1.31 -2.44
CA TYR A 59 7.56 2.44 -2.87
C TYR A 59 7.23 2.32 -4.36
N CYS A 60 5.94 2.33 -4.69
CA CYS A 60 5.44 2.43 -6.05
C CYS A 60 4.82 3.81 -6.26
N ALA A 61 5.18 4.45 -7.37
CA ALA A 61 4.55 5.67 -7.85
C ALA A 61 4.34 5.59 -9.36
N ILE A 62 3.08 5.74 -9.79
CA ILE A 62 2.70 5.79 -11.21
C ILE A 62 2.16 7.18 -11.51
N GLN A 63 2.78 7.81 -12.50
CA GLN A 63 2.46 9.16 -12.91
C GLN A 63 1.40 9.15 -14.02
N ASN A 64 0.31 9.88 -13.79
CA ASN A 64 -0.77 10.08 -14.74
C ASN A 64 -1.30 8.79 -15.40
N PRO A 65 -1.79 7.81 -14.63
CA PRO A 65 -2.41 6.63 -15.21
C PRO A 65 -3.65 7.07 -16.01
N THR A 66 -3.70 6.71 -17.30
CA THR A 66 -4.74 7.13 -18.24
C THR A 66 -5.74 6.02 -18.60
N LYS A 67 -5.49 4.78 -18.16
CA LYS A 67 -6.34 3.61 -18.39
C LYS A 67 -6.52 2.82 -17.11
N GLY A 68 -7.71 2.27 -16.91
CA GLY A 68 -8.06 1.52 -15.70
C GLY A 68 -8.37 2.45 -14.52
N SER A 69 -7.93 2.07 -13.33
CA SER A 69 -8.10 2.88 -12.12
C SER A 69 -7.04 3.99 -12.02
N TYR A 70 -7.27 4.98 -11.16
CA TYR A 70 -6.31 5.98 -10.71
C TYR A 70 -5.97 5.86 -9.21
N PHE A 71 -6.63 4.96 -8.46
CA PHE A 71 -6.41 4.80 -7.03
C PHE A 71 -5.13 4.03 -6.74
N GLY A 72 -4.30 4.57 -5.84
CA GLY A 72 -3.01 3.99 -5.44
C GLY A 72 -3.09 2.52 -5.02
N GLY A 73 -4.08 2.16 -4.21
CA GLY A 73 -4.27 0.76 -3.80
C GLY A 73 -4.64 -0.19 -4.94
N GLN A 74 -5.34 0.30 -5.97
CA GLN A 74 -5.78 -0.52 -7.09
C GLN A 74 -4.68 -0.73 -8.14
N ILE A 75 -3.81 0.27 -8.36
CA ILE A 75 -2.71 0.19 -9.34
C ILE A 75 -1.40 -0.26 -8.67
N CYS A 76 -0.96 0.45 -7.64
CA CYS A 76 0.33 0.22 -7.01
C CYS A 76 0.31 -0.92 -5.99
N GLY A 77 -0.85 -1.28 -5.43
CA GLY A 77 -0.97 -2.43 -4.52
C GLY A 77 -0.46 -3.76 -5.11
N PRO A 78 -0.94 -4.19 -6.29
CA PRO A 78 -0.44 -5.38 -6.97
C PRO A 78 1.05 -5.33 -7.34
N ILE A 79 1.55 -4.16 -7.73
CA ILE A 79 2.96 -3.96 -8.08
C ILE A 79 3.84 -4.10 -6.83
N TYR A 80 3.45 -3.42 -5.74
CA TYR A 80 4.09 -3.55 -4.43
C TYR A 80 4.18 -5.03 -4.02
N LYS A 81 3.06 -5.76 -4.13
CA LYS A 81 3.01 -7.18 -3.78
C LYS A 81 4.04 -8.01 -4.54
N GLN A 82 4.08 -7.88 -5.87
CA GLN A 82 5.02 -8.65 -6.70
C GLN A 82 6.47 -8.35 -6.36
N VAL A 83 6.83 -7.07 -6.22
CA VAL A 83 8.20 -6.64 -5.90
C VAL A 83 8.60 -7.10 -4.50
N MET A 84 7.72 -6.93 -3.52
CA MET A 84 7.99 -7.32 -2.13
C MET A 84 8.07 -8.84 -1.98
N GLU A 85 7.19 -9.62 -2.62
CA GLU A 85 7.27 -11.09 -2.61
C GLU A 85 8.58 -11.61 -3.21
N PHE A 86 9.03 -10.98 -4.31
CA PHE A 86 10.33 -11.29 -4.89
C PHE A 86 11.45 -10.99 -3.90
N ALA A 87 11.49 -9.76 -3.35
CA ALA A 87 12.55 -9.34 -2.44
C ALA A 87 12.63 -10.20 -1.17
N LEU A 88 11.50 -10.50 -0.52
CA LEU A 88 11.44 -11.35 0.67
C LEU A 88 11.97 -12.76 0.40
N LYS A 89 11.62 -13.35 -0.75
CA LYS A 89 12.13 -14.67 -1.17
C LYS A 89 13.63 -14.63 -1.45
N THR A 90 14.09 -13.64 -2.21
CA THR A 90 15.50 -13.49 -2.59
C THR A 90 16.40 -13.27 -1.38
N LEU A 91 15.94 -12.48 -0.40
CA LEU A 91 16.69 -12.18 0.81
C LEU A 91 16.47 -13.22 1.93
N GLN A 92 15.71 -14.29 1.65
CA GLN A 92 15.38 -15.35 2.61
C GLN A 92 14.85 -14.79 3.94
N THR A 93 14.08 -13.71 3.85
CA THR A 93 13.53 -13.05 5.04
C THR A 93 12.56 -14.01 5.72
N PRO A 94 12.63 -14.22 7.05
CA PRO A 94 11.69 -15.10 7.72
C PRO A 94 10.26 -14.51 7.68
N PRO A 95 9.21 -15.35 7.57
CA PRO A 95 7.82 -14.94 7.75
C PRO A 95 7.58 -14.27 9.11
N SER A 96 6.47 -13.55 9.25
CA SER A 96 6.09 -12.92 10.51
C SER A 96 5.84 -13.94 11.61
N GLY A 97 6.31 -13.63 12.82
CA GLY A 97 6.19 -14.51 13.99
C GLY A 97 4.89 -14.34 14.78
N SER A 98 4.05 -13.37 14.40
CA SER A 98 2.86 -12.98 15.14
C SER A 98 1.71 -12.60 14.20
N LYS A 99 0.48 -12.58 14.73
CA LYS A 99 -0.67 -11.99 14.03
C LYS A 99 -0.70 -10.47 14.22
N PRO A 100 -1.18 -9.70 13.24
CA PRO A 100 -1.33 -8.26 13.40
C PRO A 100 -2.37 -7.94 14.50
N PRO A 101 -2.16 -6.86 15.29
CA PRO A 101 -3.15 -6.39 16.22
C PRO A 101 -4.38 -5.88 15.45
N ARG A 102 -5.59 -6.22 15.93
CA ARG A 102 -6.84 -5.66 15.40
C ARG A 102 -7.05 -4.27 16.00
N LEU A 103 -6.56 -3.26 15.29
CA LEU A 103 -6.78 -1.87 15.65
C LEU A 103 -8.11 -1.38 15.08
N PRO A 104 -8.93 -0.64 15.86
CA PRO A 104 -10.17 -0.07 15.34
C PRO A 104 -9.88 0.89 14.19
N VAL A 105 -10.60 0.71 13.09
CA VAL A 105 -10.50 1.56 11.87
C VAL A 105 -11.62 2.60 11.81
N SER A 106 -12.65 2.45 12.66
CA SER A 106 -13.72 3.40 12.86
C SER A 106 -13.71 3.92 14.30
N PHE A 107 -14.18 5.16 14.47
CA PHE A 107 -14.38 5.78 15.76
C PHE A 107 -15.86 6.14 15.90
N LYS A 108 -16.50 5.67 16.97
CA LYS A 108 -17.86 6.07 17.34
C LYS A 108 -17.76 7.01 18.55
N PRO A 109 -18.08 8.30 18.41
CA PRO A 109 -18.06 9.21 19.55
C PRO A 109 -19.12 8.80 20.58
N GLY A 110 -18.72 8.53 21.83
CA GLY A 110 -19.63 8.32 22.97
C GLY A 110 -19.82 6.87 23.46
N GLU A 111 -19.13 5.90 22.86
CA GLU A 111 -18.71 4.66 23.55
C GLU A 111 -17.35 4.88 24.24
#